data_AF-A0A1H3UGW6-F1
#
_entry.id   AF-A0A1H3UGW6-F1
#
_cell.length_a   1.000
_cell.length_b   1.000
_cell.length_c   1.000
_cell.angle_alpha   90.00
_cell.angle_beta   90.00
_cell.angle_gamma   90.00
#
_symmetry.space_group_name_H-M   'P 1'
#
loop_
_entity.id
_entity.type
_entity.pdbx_description
1 polymer ?
#
loop_
_entity_poly.entity_id
_entity_poly.type
_entity_poly.pdbx_seq_one_letter_code
_entity_poly.pdbx_strand_id
1 'polypeptide(L)'
;MSVPKLSMFFGAGAEIGYGLPSGGKFALEIFRCSAEEDKERFREQIQSIDARSQIASQWLPDNYASKRLNVFGKGQFEGLVASSLENRRGAILDYLDHFDANITALLEHWQVSETDVRDKFMQEMDEQIGDMRYNQTIRLNEKLANRVRLFESAYFSAFLRLLEKHPADRHLKRIVRAYLELLIGAVGQHLVSQLNEEIFAQAPEDISVFDDLSGIFSLNYQGVGQNGMEIVIEEPPVLVNADTDTMTLFRELGRAVLEDIYCQAMDYQALIDSHFRYLYNPKAHWAKFSQIAIFLHTVQRYIKSNVIVDEEKLASGPGYYHDLLELSQHFDIQAIGTTNYNNFVRQVIGGTEAGEIPVYHLNGSVEEYYDPYKNQILTEPSQEDREGRILVPFMFTQSGIKPLTSVSMSRKYVELFDYFVQSDLVCVIGYGFNGDDGHINGMFRHLVEDHHKQLVILHYKSDRSTDSQLLRYYQEKLRLHSSANVTVYQVDHRRLVDGRIWHELLSQGA
;
A
#
# COMPACT_ATOMS: atom_id res chain seq x y z
N MET A 1 -8.29 -35.50 24.86
CA MET A 1 -7.20 -34.51 24.79
C MET A 1 -7.85 -33.16 24.56
N SER A 2 -7.38 -32.08 25.18
CA SER A 2 -7.89 -30.75 24.88
C SER A 2 -7.54 -30.39 23.44
N VAL A 3 -8.48 -29.81 22.71
CA VAL A 3 -8.25 -29.29 21.37
C VAL A 3 -7.21 -28.16 21.48
N PRO A 4 -6.15 -28.14 20.64
CA PRO A 4 -5.11 -27.12 20.70
C PRO A 4 -5.68 -25.73 20.38
N LYS A 5 -5.13 -24.71 21.05
CA LYS A 5 -5.57 -23.32 20.91
C LYS A 5 -4.83 -22.62 19.78
N LEU A 6 -5.58 -22.03 18.87
CA LEU A 6 -5.06 -21.33 17.70
C LEU A 6 -5.47 -19.86 17.73
N SER A 7 -4.56 -18.97 17.37
CA SER A 7 -4.92 -17.62 16.98
C SER A 7 -4.44 -17.29 15.57
N MET A 8 -5.20 -16.44 14.89
CA MET A 8 -4.98 -16.11 13.48
C MET A 8 -4.64 -14.65 13.31
N PHE A 9 -3.85 -14.33 12.29
CA PHE A 9 -3.59 -12.96 11.87
C PHE A 9 -3.66 -12.82 10.35
N PHE A 10 -4.51 -11.90 9.87
CA PHE A 10 -4.73 -11.68 8.45
C PHE A 10 -4.20 -10.32 7.98
N GLY A 11 -3.50 -10.33 6.85
CA GLY A 11 -3.14 -9.13 6.08
C GLY A 11 -3.84 -9.06 4.73
N ALA A 12 -3.54 -8.00 3.98
CA ALA A 12 -4.25 -7.68 2.74
C ALA A 12 -4.13 -8.78 1.68
N GLY A 13 -3.03 -9.55 1.69
CA GLY A 13 -2.83 -10.69 0.79
C GLY A 13 -3.89 -11.79 0.96
N ALA A 14 -4.55 -11.89 2.11
CA ALA A 14 -5.63 -12.84 2.34
C ALA A 14 -6.92 -12.47 1.59
N GLU A 15 -7.08 -11.20 1.22
CA GLU A 15 -8.30 -10.68 0.58
C GLU A 15 -8.21 -10.49 -0.94
N ILE A 16 -7.01 -10.61 -1.52
CA ILE A 16 -6.82 -10.58 -2.99
C ILE A 16 -7.71 -11.62 -3.67
N GLY A 17 -7.86 -12.80 -3.05
CA GLY A 17 -8.71 -13.87 -3.55
C GLY A 17 -10.19 -13.51 -3.67
N TYR A 18 -10.68 -12.50 -2.94
CA TYR A 18 -12.06 -12.01 -3.00
C TYR A 18 -12.25 -10.82 -3.95
N GLY A 19 -11.22 -10.47 -4.74
CA GLY A 19 -11.29 -9.39 -5.73
C GLY A 19 -10.74 -8.04 -5.25
N LEU A 20 -10.18 -7.96 -4.04
CA LEU A 20 -9.58 -6.70 -3.58
C LEU A 20 -8.27 -6.38 -4.30
N PRO A 21 -8.03 -5.08 -4.62
CA PRO A 21 -6.79 -4.65 -5.25
C PRO A 21 -5.58 -4.78 -4.31
N SER A 22 -4.38 -4.78 -4.89
CA SER A 22 -3.14 -4.60 -4.12
C SER A 22 -3.10 -3.19 -3.48
N GLY A 23 -2.32 -3.02 -2.41
CA GLY A 23 -2.22 -1.73 -1.69
C GLY A 23 -1.80 -0.55 -2.57
N GLY A 24 -0.94 -0.80 -3.55
CA GLY A 24 -0.52 0.19 -4.55
C GLY A 24 -1.64 0.67 -5.46
N LYS A 25 -2.35 -0.29 -6.06
CA LYS A 25 -3.49 -0.03 -6.95
C LYS A 25 -4.63 0.62 -6.18
N PHE A 26 -4.88 0.15 -4.96
CA PHE A 26 -5.81 0.74 -4.01
C PHE A 26 -5.56 2.24 -3.80
N ALA A 27 -4.32 2.62 -3.46
CA ALA A 27 -3.97 4.02 -3.25
C ALA A 27 -4.20 4.87 -4.51
N LEU A 28 -3.86 4.32 -5.68
CA LEU A 28 -4.02 5.02 -6.95
C LEU A 28 -5.49 5.29 -7.28
N GLU A 29 -6.34 4.28 -7.10
CA GLU A 29 -7.76 4.38 -7.38
C GLU A 29 -8.48 5.34 -6.43
N ILE A 30 -8.07 5.44 -5.16
CA ILE A 30 -8.57 6.47 -4.23
C ILE A 30 -8.31 7.87 -4.78
N PHE A 31 -7.11 8.13 -5.31
CA PHE A 31 -6.78 9.46 -5.85
C PHE A 31 -7.50 9.78 -7.16
N ARG A 32 -7.92 8.77 -7.92
CA ARG A 32 -8.80 8.93 -9.09
C ARG A 32 -10.26 9.20 -8.69
N CYS A 33 -10.66 8.89 -7.46
CA CYS A 33 -12.03 9.11 -7.01
C CYS A 33 -12.33 10.61 -6.81
N SER A 34 -13.49 11.04 -7.28
CA SER A 34 -14.01 12.38 -6.96
C SER A 34 -14.36 12.47 -5.48
N ALA A 35 -13.82 13.48 -4.79
CA ALA A 35 -14.08 13.77 -3.39
C ALA A 35 -15.32 14.68 -3.17
N GLU A 36 -16.04 15.07 -4.24
CA GLU A 36 -17.14 16.04 -4.10
C GLU A 36 -18.31 15.51 -3.26
N GLU A 37 -18.64 14.21 -3.37
CA GLU A 37 -19.66 13.57 -2.54
C GLU A 37 -19.27 13.60 -1.06
N ASP A 38 -18.03 13.22 -0.75
CA ASP A 38 -17.53 13.14 0.63
C ASP A 38 -17.39 14.52 1.27
N LYS A 39 -17.04 15.53 0.45
CA LYS A 39 -16.98 16.93 0.85
C LYS A 39 -18.35 17.50 1.17
N GLU A 40 -19.40 17.12 0.44
CA GLU A 40 -20.77 17.54 0.75
C GLU A 40 -21.26 16.86 2.02
N ARG A 41 -21.08 15.54 2.16
CA ARG A 41 -21.39 14.80 3.40
C ARG A 41 -20.66 15.39 4.61
N PHE A 42 -19.39 15.78 4.44
CA PHE A 42 -18.64 16.43 5.51
C PHE A 42 -19.18 17.83 5.82
N ARG A 43 -19.60 18.60 4.82
CA ARG A 43 -20.26 19.91 5.01
C ARG A 43 -21.54 19.77 5.83
N GLU A 44 -22.37 18.78 5.55
CA GLU A 44 -23.59 18.50 6.31
C GLU A 44 -23.27 18.20 7.79
N GLN A 45 -22.26 17.37 8.07
CA GLN A 45 -21.81 17.12 9.44
C GLN A 45 -21.38 18.41 10.15
N ILE A 46 -20.60 19.26 9.48
CA ILE A 46 -20.17 20.55 10.02
C ILE A 46 -21.38 21.46 10.31
N GLN A 47 -22.36 21.50 9.41
CA GLN A 47 -23.57 22.33 9.59
C GLN A 47 -24.50 21.82 10.70
N SER A 48 -24.44 20.53 11.03
CA SER A 48 -25.24 19.95 12.11
C SER A 48 -24.78 20.35 13.52
N ILE A 49 -23.60 20.95 13.66
CA ILE A 49 -23.04 21.34 14.96
C ILE A 49 -23.77 22.59 15.49
N ASP A 50 -24.35 22.51 16.71
CA ASP A 50 -24.91 23.70 17.39
C ASP A 50 -23.77 24.72 17.61
N ALA A 51 -23.95 25.91 17.05
CA ALA A 51 -23.00 27.03 17.15
C ALA A 51 -22.72 27.47 18.60
N ARG A 52 -23.60 27.13 19.55
CA ARG A 52 -23.44 27.41 20.99
C ARG A 52 -22.72 26.30 21.75
N SER A 53 -22.41 25.18 21.11
CA SER A 53 -21.71 24.06 21.74
C SER A 53 -20.25 24.39 22.10
N GLN A 54 -19.66 23.61 22.99
CA GLN A 54 -18.23 23.71 23.31
C GLN A 54 -17.35 23.38 22.10
N ILE A 55 -17.78 22.40 21.28
CA ILE A 55 -17.12 22.04 20.02
C ILE A 55 -17.02 23.29 19.12
N ALA A 56 -18.14 23.95 18.87
CA ALA A 56 -18.21 25.15 18.03
C ALA A 56 -17.39 26.33 18.60
N SER A 57 -17.50 26.60 19.89
CA SER A 57 -16.91 27.79 20.52
C SER A 57 -15.41 27.67 20.83
N GLN A 58 -14.93 26.47 21.16
CA GLN A 58 -13.56 26.27 21.64
C GLN A 58 -12.68 25.53 20.64
N TRP A 59 -13.21 24.51 19.96
CA TRP A 59 -12.42 23.59 19.16
C TRP A 59 -12.44 23.91 17.67
N LEU A 60 -13.58 24.35 17.13
CA LEU A 60 -13.69 24.79 15.75
C LEU A 60 -13.23 26.25 15.59
N PRO A 61 -12.82 26.65 14.37
CA PRO A 61 -12.48 28.03 14.09
C PRO A 61 -13.72 28.93 13.99
N ASP A 62 -13.52 30.24 14.14
CA ASP A 62 -14.59 31.22 13.90
C ASP A 62 -15.15 31.08 12.47
N ASN A 63 -16.47 31.21 12.34
CA ASN A 63 -17.20 31.06 11.08
C ASN A 63 -17.01 29.69 10.40
N TYR A 64 -16.74 28.62 11.15
CA TYR A 64 -16.51 27.27 10.61
C TYR A 64 -17.57 26.83 9.59
N ALA A 65 -18.85 27.16 9.82
CA ALA A 65 -19.97 26.74 8.98
C ALA A 65 -19.92 27.32 7.55
N SER A 66 -19.29 28.48 7.35
CA SER A 66 -19.14 29.13 6.04
C SER A 66 -17.71 29.05 5.48
N LYS A 67 -16.76 28.52 6.24
CA LYS A 67 -15.38 28.34 5.77
C LYS A 67 -15.31 27.33 4.64
N ARG A 68 -14.42 27.59 3.68
CA ARG A 68 -14.11 26.66 2.60
C ARG A 68 -13.59 25.34 3.17
N LEU A 69 -14.11 24.24 2.66
CA LEU A 69 -13.55 22.90 2.88
C LEU A 69 -12.51 22.60 1.81
N ASN A 70 -11.34 22.14 2.25
CA ASN A 70 -10.24 21.80 1.37
C ASN A 70 -10.20 20.28 1.18
N VAL A 71 -9.85 19.86 -0.04
CA VAL A 71 -9.57 18.46 -0.39
C VAL A 71 -8.13 18.35 -0.86
N PHE A 72 -7.56 17.14 -0.90
CA PHE A 72 -6.28 16.93 -1.55
C PHE A 72 -6.41 17.26 -3.03
N GLY A 73 -5.50 18.10 -3.54
CA GLY A 73 -5.47 18.54 -4.92
C GLY A 73 -4.11 18.29 -5.57
N LYS A 74 -3.93 18.83 -6.79
CA LYS A 74 -2.77 18.49 -7.63
C LYS A 74 -1.42 18.73 -6.96
N GLY A 75 -1.24 19.85 -6.26
CA GLY A 75 0.01 20.18 -5.58
C GLY A 75 0.35 19.28 -4.38
N GLN A 76 -0.60 18.51 -3.84
CA GLN A 76 -0.32 17.53 -2.79
C GLN A 76 0.18 16.19 -3.36
N PHE A 77 -0.06 15.92 -4.65
CA PHE A 77 0.57 14.80 -5.35
C PHE A 77 2.08 14.97 -5.48
N GLU A 78 2.58 16.21 -5.61
CA GLU A 78 4.01 16.48 -5.61
C GLU A 78 4.68 15.97 -4.32
N GLY A 79 4.03 16.17 -3.17
CA GLY A 79 4.50 15.66 -1.88
C GLY A 79 4.51 14.13 -1.81
N LEU A 80 3.49 13.47 -2.35
CA LEU A 80 3.43 12.01 -2.45
C LEU A 80 4.52 11.44 -3.34
N VAL A 81 4.73 12.03 -4.52
CA VAL A 81 5.77 11.60 -5.46
C VAL A 81 7.16 11.83 -4.86
N ALA A 82 7.39 12.98 -4.21
CA ALA A 82 8.64 13.24 -3.50
C ALA A 82 8.90 12.21 -2.40
N SER A 83 7.91 11.93 -1.54
CA SER A 83 8.01 10.90 -0.51
C SER A 83 8.25 9.51 -1.08
N SER A 84 7.60 9.18 -2.21
CA SER A 84 7.79 7.91 -2.92
C SER A 84 9.20 7.80 -3.50
N LEU A 85 9.74 8.87 -4.07
CA LEU A 85 11.14 8.94 -4.52
C LEU A 85 12.12 8.84 -3.36
N GLU A 86 11.79 9.37 -2.19
CA GLU A 86 12.63 9.29 -1.00
C GLU A 86 12.65 7.87 -0.41
N ASN A 87 11.47 7.31 -0.14
CA ASN A 87 11.30 6.08 0.63
C ASN A 87 11.27 4.81 -0.24
N ARG A 88 10.88 4.92 -1.52
CA ARG A 88 10.69 3.79 -2.44
C ARG A 88 11.55 3.89 -3.72
N ARG A 89 12.61 4.71 -3.73
CA ARG A 89 13.57 4.79 -4.87
C ARG A 89 14.07 3.44 -5.37
N GLY A 90 14.37 2.52 -4.45
CA GLY A 90 14.89 1.20 -4.81
C GLY A 90 13.93 0.41 -5.69
N ALA A 91 12.62 0.49 -5.39
CA ALA A 91 11.58 -0.16 -6.19
C ALA A 91 11.47 0.47 -7.60
N ILE A 92 11.57 1.80 -7.69
CA ILE A 92 11.56 2.50 -8.98
C ILE A 92 12.77 2.09 -9.83
N LEU A 93 13.97 2.07 -9.24
CA LEU A 93 15.19 1.68 -9.95
C LEU A 93 15.15 0.22 -10.39
N ASP A 94 14.72 -0.68 -9.51
CA ASP A 94 14.60 -2.12 -9.82
C ASP A 94 13.59 -2.36 -10.95
N TYR A 95 12.46 -1.65 -10.93
CA TYR A 95 11.48 -1.70 -12.01
C TYR A 95 12.08 -1.27 -13.35
N LEU A 96 12.77 -0.14 -13.38
CA LEU A 96 13.40 0.40 -14.59
C LEU A 96 14.56 -0.47 -15.08
N ASP A 97 15.24 -1.18 -14.18
CA ASP A 97 16.30 -2.12 -14.53
C ASP A 97 15.75 -3.44 -15.12
N HIS A 98 14.50 -3.79 -14.82
CA HIS A 98 13.78 -4.95 -15.34
C HIS A 98 12.63 -4.59 -16.31
N PHE A 99 12.75 -3.43 -16.97
CA PHE A 99 11.68 -2.81 -17.79
C PHE A 99 11.03 -3.76 -18.81
N ASP A 100 11.83 -4.52 -19.58
CA ASP A 100 11.31 -5.44 -20.60
C ASP A 100 10.50 -6.61 -19.99
N ALA A 101 10.97 -7.14 -18.86
CA ALA A 101 10.28 -8.23 -18.17
C ALA A 101 8.94 -7.75 -17.59
N ASN A 102 8.92 -6.53 -17.04
CA ASN A 102 7.70 -5.92 -16.51
C ASN A 102 6.66 -5.66 -17.61
N ILE A 103 7.09 -5.18 -18.79
CA ILE A 103 6.19 -5.03 -19.95
C ILE A 103 5.62 -6.38 -20.39
N THR A 104 6.43 -7.43 -20.42
CA THR A 104 5.97 -8.77 -20.79
C THR A 104 4.87 -9.24 -19.83
N ALA A 105 5.09 -9.08 -18.52
CA ALA A 105 4.10 -9.42 -17.50
C ALA A 105 2.80 -8.58 -17.62
N LEU A 106 2.91 -7.28 -17.95
CA LEU A 106 1.73 -6.44 -18.17
C LEU A 106 0.88 -6.93 -19.35
N LEU A 107 1.53 -7.37 -20.44
CA LEU A 107 0.85 -7.84 -21.64
C LEU A 107 0.13 -9.18 -21.44
N GLU A 108 0.52 -10.00 -20.46
CA GLU A 108 -0.21 -11.24 -20.12
C GLU A 108 -1.66 -11.00 -19.70
N HIS A 109 -1.96 -9.80 -19.21
CA HIS A 109 -3.29 -9.40 -18.78
C HIS A 109 -4.07 -8.60 -19.84
N TRP A 110 -3.49 -8.39 -21.03
CA TRP A 110 -4.09 -7.62 -22.11
C TRP A 110 -4.81 -8.53 -23.11
N GLN A 111 -5.74 -7.96 -23.88
CA GLN A 111 -6.36 -8.65 -25.02
C GLN A 111 -5.45 -8.70 -26.26
N VAL A 112 -4.22 -8.21 -26.13
CA VAL A 112 -3.23 -8.08 -27.20
C VAL A 112 -1.99 -8.86 -26.76
N SER A 113 -1.49 -9.76 -27.60
CA SER A 113 -0.30 -10.54 -27.30
C SER A 113 0.98 -9.73 -27.52
N GLU A 114 2.09 -10.17 -26.93
CA GLU A 114 3.42 -9.58 -27.21
C GLU A 114 3.77 -9.61 -28.70
N THR A 115 3.32 -10.66 -29.41
CA THR A 115 3.54 -10.80 -30.85
C THR A 115 2.81 -9.71 -31.62
N ASP A 116 1.55 -9.43 -31.27
CA ASP A 116 0.77 -8.36 -31.91
C ASP A 116 1.43 -6.98 -31.73
N VAL A 117 1.99 -6.71 -30.53
CA VAL A 117 2.71 -5.45 -30.25
C VAL A 117 3.96 -5.35 -31.14
N ARG A 118 4.73 -6.43 -31.24
CA ARG A 118 5.94 -6.51 -32.08
C ARG A 118 5.62 -6.34 -33.56
N ASP A 119 4.56 -6.98 -34.05
CA ASP A 119 4.13 -6.92 -35.44
C ASP A 119 3.65 -5.52 -35.81
N LYS A 120 2.86 -4.86 -34.95
CA LYS A 120 2.44 -3.46 -35.15
C LYS A 120 3.61 -2.49 -35.14
N PHE A 121 4.58 -2.70 -34.25
CA PHE A 121 5.80 -1.91 -34.25
C PHE A 121 6.58 -2.12 -35.55
N MET A 122 6.76 -3.36 -36.00
CA MET A 122 7.47 -3.68 -37.23
C MET A 122 6.79 -3.09 -38.46
N GLN A 123 5.46 -3.15 -38.55
CA GLN A 123 4.69 -2.52 -39.63
C GLN A 123 4.86 -1.00 -39.66
N GLU A 124 4.96 -0.37 -38.49
CA GLU A 124 5.16 1.07 -38.39
C GLU A 124 6.63 1.46 -38.65
N MET A 125 7.61 0.75 -38.09
CA MET A 125 9.01 1.17 -38.06
C MET A 125 9.91 0.51 -39.12
N ASP A 126 9.44 -0.53 -39.79
CA ASP A 126 10.24 -1.41 -40.68
C ASP A 126 11.47 -2.02 -39.96
N GLU A 127 11.37 -2.18 -38.64
CA GLU A 127 12.41 -2.65 -37.71
C GLU A 127 11.77 -3.48 -36.59
N GLN A 128 12.45 -4.48 -36.04
CA GLN A 128 11.94 -5.26 -34.90
C GLN A 128 12.27 -4.59 -33.57
N ILE A 129 11.38 -4.78 -32.57
CA ILE A 129 11.66 -4.37 -31.19
C ILE A 129 12.91 -5.12 -30.69
N GLY A 130 13.97 -4.38 -30.44
CA GLY A 130 15.27 -4.88 -29.98
C GLY A 130 16.41 -4.77 -30.99
N ASP A 131 16.11 -4.48 -32.26
CA ASP A 131 17.13 -4.27 -33.31
C ASP A 131 18.01 -3.04 -33.01
N MET A 132 17.40 -1.98 -32.47
CA MET A 132 18.09 -0.78 -32.03
C MET A 132 18.04 -0.64 -30.52
N ARG A 133 19.19 -0.28 -29.93
CA ARG A 133 19.35 -0.01 -28.49
C ARG A 133 20.14 1.27 -28.26
N TYR A 134 19.85 1.94 -27.14
CA TYR A 134 20.44 3.24 -26.83
C TYR A 134 21.54 3.20 -25.77
N ASN A 135 21.95 2.03 -25.29
CA ASN A 135 22.93 1.87 -24.20
C ASN A 135 24.34 2.40 -24.50
N GLN A 136 24.69 2.55 -25.77
CA GLN A 136 25.96 3.18 -26.18
C GLN A 136 25.80 4.67 -26.51
N THR A 137 24.58 5.10 -26.86
CA THR A 137 24.28 6.47 -27.32
C THR A 137 23.86 7.37 -26.16
N ILE A 138 23.17 6.82 -25.16
CA ILE A 138 22.70 7.51 -23.97
C ILE A 138 23.48 6.98 -22.77
N ARG A 139 24.15 7.89 -22.04
CA ARG A 139 24.83 7.59 -20.79
C ARG A 139 24.51 8.67 -19.77
N LEU A 140 24.18 8.25 -18.55
CA LEU A 140 24.12 9.19 -17.43
C LEU A 140 25.53 9.60 -17.03
N ASN A 141 25.62 10.72 -16.32
CA ASN A 141 26.86 11.11 -15.67
C ASN A 141 27.25 10.04 -14.64
N GLU A 142 28.50 9.58 -14.65
CA GLU A 142 29.00 8.54 -13.73
C GLU A 142 28.83 8.93 -12.25
N LYS A 143 28.78 10.24 -11.94
CA LYS A 143 28.47 10.74 -10.60
C LYS A 143 27.05 10.42 -10.14
N LEU A 144 26.12 10.24 -11.08
CA LEU A 144 24.75 9.85 -10.79
C LEU A 144 24.65 8.33 -10.75
N ALA A 145 25.05 7.66 -11.83
CA ALA A 145 25.05 6.20 -11.91
C ALA A 145 26.07 5.70 -12.93
N ASN A 146 26.77 4.63 -12.57
CA ASN A 146 27.76 4.00 -13.46
C ASN A 146 27.10 3.23 -14.61
N ARG A 147 25.92 2.66 -14.40
CA ARG A 147 25.15 1.94 -15.43
C ARG A 147 23.67 2.01 -15.10
N VAL A 148 22.84 2.17 -16.13
CA VAL A 148 21.39 2.12 -16.05
C VAL A 148 20.89 1.18 -17.13
N ARG A 149 20.17 0.11 -16.75
CA ARG A 149 19.74 -0.91 -17.71
C ARG A 149 18.53 -0.47 -18.54
N LEU A 150 17.82 0.59 -18.14
CA LEU A 150 16.73 1.16 -18.93
C LEU A 150 17.16 1.49 -20.38
N PHE A 151 18.39 1.97 -20.59
CA PHE A 151 18.88 2.28 -21.95
C PHE A 151 19.28 1.02 -22.76
N GLU A 152 19.37 -0.14 -22.11
CA GLU A 152 19.58 -1.45 -22.74
C GLU A 152 18.28 -2.17 -23.10
N SER A 153 17.15 -1.69 -22.57
CA SER A 153 15.81 -2.26 -22.78
C SER A 153 15.38 -2.13 -24.24
N ALA A 154 14.85 -3.23 -24.78
CA ALA A 154 14.30 -3.28 -26.13
C ALA A 154 13.03 -2.42 -26.24
N TYR A 155 12.14 -2.49 -25.24
CA TYR A 155 10.91 -1.71 -25.25
C TYR A 155 11.12 -0.23 -25.01
N PHE A 156 11.99 0.16 -24.07
CA PHE A 156 12.32 1.58 -23.88
C PHE A 156 12.95 2.17 -25.16
N SER A 157 13.79 1.39 -25.84
CA SER A 157 14.33 1.78 -27.14
C SER A 157 13.23 1.93 -28.20
N ALA A 158 12.23 1.05 -28.23
CA ALA A 158 11.07 1.17 -29.11
C ALA A 158 10.27 2.47 -28.87
N PHE A 159 10.06 2.87 -27.61
CA PHE A 159 9.46 4.16 -27.26
C PHE A 159 10.24 5.34 -27.85
N LEU A 160 11.57 5.31 -27.76
CA LEU A 160 12.44 6.35 -28.33
C LEU A 160 12.38 6.37 -29.87
N ARG A 161 12.39 5.20 -30.51
CA ARG A 161 12.28 5.07 -31.98
C ARG A 161 10.97 5.61 -32.52
N LEU A 162 9.85 5.31 -31.86
CA LEU A 162 8.54 5.88 -32.22
C LEU A 162 8.51 7.40 -32.02
N LEU A 163 9.13 7.91 -30.96
CA LEU A 163 9.23 9.36 -30.73
C LEU A 163 10.12 10.06 -31.78
N GLU A 164 11.19 9.40 -32.25
CA GLU A 164 12.02 9.90 -33.34
C GLU A 164 11.25 9.97 -34.66
N LYS A 165 10.43 8.95 -34.97
CA LYS A 165 9.58 8.95 -36.17
C LYS A 165 8.43 9.95 -36.08
N HIS A 166 7.84 10.09 -34.89
CA HIS A 166 6.66 10.94 -34.63
C HIS A 166 6.97 12.04 -33.60
N PRO A 167 7.89 12.98 -33.88
CA PRO A 167 8.36 13.96 -32.89
C PRO A 167 7.30 14.98 -32.46
N ALA A 168 6.21 15.11 -33.24
CA ALA A 168 5.07 15.97 -32.93
C ALA A 168 4.11 15.34 -31.89
N ASP A 169 4.24 14.04 -31.59
CA ASP A 169 3.41 13.37 -30.60
C ASP A 169 3.75 13.84 -29.18
N ARG A 170 2.92 14.77 -28.68
CA ARG A 170 3.11 15.33 -27.33
C ARG A 170 2.87 14.32 -26.22
N HIS A 171 2.02 13.32 -26.44
CA HIS A 171 1.64 12.38 -25.40
C HIS A 171 2.75 11.35 -25.20
N LEU A 172 3.25 10.75 -26.27
CA LEU A 172 4.40 9.84 -26.22
C LEU A 172 5.62 10.53 -25.61
N LYS A 173 5.86 11.79 -26.00
CA LYS A 173 6.92 12.63 -25.42
C LYS A 173 6.75 12.82 -23.91
N ARG A 174 5.52 13.04 -23.42
CA ARG A 174 5.25 13.17 -21.97
C ARG A 174 5.52 11.87 -21.22
N ILE A 175 5.15 10.71 -21.77
CA ILE A 175 5.43 9.39 -21.18
C ILE A 175 6.94 9.15 -21.08
N VAL A 176 7.67 9.27 -22.19
CA VAL A 176 9.14 9.07 -22.20
C VAL A 176 9.82 10.01 -21.22
N ARG A 177 9.38 11.27 -21.17
CA ARG A 177 9.87 12.25 -20.20
C ARG A 177 9.58 11.82 -18.76
N ALA A 178 8.41 11.29 -18.46
CA ALA A 178 8.05 10.82 -17.13
C ALA A 178 8.97 9.67 -16.66
N TYR A 179 9.30 8.70 -17.53
CA TYR A 179 10.28 7.66 -17.20
C TYR A 179 11.65 8.22 -16.85
N LEU A 180 12.14 9.17 -17.65
CA LEU A 180 13.42 9.82 -17.40
C LEU A 180 13.41 10.67 -16.13
N GLU A 181 12.31 11.37 -15.85
CA GLU A 181 12.12 12.12 -14.61
C GLU A 181 12.16 11.19 -13.39
N LEU A 182 11.46 10.04 -13.42
CA LEU A 182 11.50 9.05 -12.34
C LEU A 182 12.90 8.46 -12.15
N LEU A 183 13.58 8.09 -13.25
CA LEU A 183 14.96 7.61 -13.21
C LEU A 183 15.90 8.63 -12.56
N ILE A 184 15.90 9.87 -13.06
CA ILE A 184 16.78 10.94 -12.55
C ILE A 184 16.42 11.28 -11.11
N GLY A 185 15.15 11.31 -10.75
CA GLY A 185 14.68 11.54 -9.39
C GLY A 185 15.19 10.48 -8.41
N ALA A 186 15.05 9.21 -8.77
CA ALA A 186 15.47 8.08 -7.92
C ALA A 186 16.99 8.00 -7.76
N VAL A 187 17.76 8.17 -8.85
CA VAL A 187 19.23 8.19 -8.82
C VAL A 187 19.74 9.43 -8.10
N GLY A 188 19.16 10.60 -8.38
CA GLY A 188 19.52 11.85 -7.72
C GLY A 188 19.33 11.78 -6.21
N GLN A 189 18.20 11.20 -5.76
CA GLN A 189 17.97 11.04 -4.33
C GLN A 189 18.96 10.09 -3.67
N HIS A 190 19.35 9.03 -4.37
CA HIS A 190 20.39 8.14 -3.87
C HIS A 190 21.70 8.89 -3.62
N LEU A 191 22.12 9.72 -4.59
CA LEU A 191 23.32 10.55 -4.46
C LEU A 191 23.21 11.55 -3.30
N VAL A 192 22.08 12.26 -3.16
CA VAL A 192 21.90 13.24 -2.07
C VAL A 192 21.85 12.57 -0.70
N SER A 193 21.20 11.42 -0.56
CA SER A 193 21.21 10.62 0.67
C SER A 193 22.64 10.26 1.07
N GLN A 194 23.42 9.72 0.12
CA GLN A 194 24.83 9.38 0.36
C GLN A 194 25.66 10.60 0.73
N LEU A 195 25.49 11.72 0.04
CA LEU A 195 26.20 12.96 0.35
C LEU A 195 25.86 13.48 1.75
N ASN A 196 24.61 13.36 2.21
CA ASN A 196 24.20 13.81 3.55
C ASN A 196 24.61 12.84 4.67
N GLU A 197 24.66 11.53 4.39
CA GLU A 197 25.09 10.51 5.35
C GLU A 197 26.62 10.48 5.50
N GLU A 198 27.34 10.71 4.40
CA GLU A 198 28.80 10.61 4.31
C GLU A 198 29.45 11.95 3.94
N ILE A 199 28.95 13.08 4.47
CA ILE A 199 29.54 14.42 4.21
C ILE A 199 31.05 14.41 4.50
N PHE A 200 31.42 13.74 5.58
CA PHE A 200 32.81 13.53 5.98
C PHE A 200 33.08 12.03 6.02
N ALA A 201 34.07 11.57 5.25
CA ALA A 201 34.54 10.18 5.33
C ALA A 201 35.13 9.82 6.71
N GLN A 202 35.57 10.82 7.47
CA GLN A 202 36.04 10.70 8.85
C GLN A 202 35.92 12.06 9.56
N ALA A 203 35.40 12.07 10.79
CA ALA A 203 35.34 13.25 11.66
C ALA A 203 35.70 12.86 13.12
N PRO A 204 36.29 13.77 13.92
CA PRO A 204 36.52 13.53 15.35
C PRO A 204 35.20 13.45 16.14
N GLU A 205 35.01 12.39 16.94
CA GLU A 205 33.79 12.16 17.74
C GLU A 205 33.56 13.21 18.85
N ASP A 206 34.61 13.92 19.25
CA ASP A 206 34.59 14.88 20.35
C ASP A 206 34.19 16.32 19.94
N ILE A 207 33.97 16.55 18.64
CA ILE A 207 33.64 17.88 18.11
C ILE A 207 32.23 17.89 17.51
N SER A 208 31.25 18.34 18.29
CA SER A 208 29.82 18.33 17.92
C SER A 208 29.44 19.20 16.72
N VAL A 209 30.31 20.12 16.26
CA VAL A 209 30.01 21.02 15.12
C VAL A 209 29.80 20.26 13.81
N PHE A 210 30.35 19.05 13.70
CA PHE A 210 30.20 18.22 12.51
C PHE A 210 28.82 17.56 12.43
N ASP A 211 28.14 17.35 13.57
CA ASP A 211 26.78 16.78 13.63
C ASP A 211 25.72 17.75 13.08
N ASP A 212 25.95 19.06 13.27
CA ASP A 212 25.06 20.15 12.82
C ASP A 212 25.05 20.34 11.29
N LEU A 213 25.92 19.63 10.56
CA LEU A 213 26.06 19.76 9.10
C LEU A 213 25.28 18.71 8.31
N SER A 214 24.53 17.81 8.97
CA SER A 214 23.66 16.85 8.28
C SER A 214 22.50 17.53 7.54
N GLY A 215 22.15 17.04 6.34
CA GLY A 215 21.01 17.54 5.58
C GLY A 215 21.24 18.86 4.83
N ILE A 216 22.49 19.28 4.61
CA ILE A 216 22.83 20.48 3.82
C ILE A 216 22.40 20.36 2.36
N PHE A 217 22.48 19.15 1.79
CA PHE A 217 22.09 18.92 0.40
C PHE A 217 20.62 18.53 0.34
N SER A 218 19.86 19.24 -0.49
CA SER A 218 18.46 18.90 -0.77
C SER A 218 18.21 18.90 -2.27
N LEU A 219 17.50 17.90 -2.77
CA LEU A 219 16.93 17.93 -4.12
C LEU A 219 15.55 18.59 -4.06
N ASN A 220 15.32 19.56 -4.95
CA ASN A 220 13.99 20.08 -5.17
C ASN A 220 13.26 19.17 -6.17
N TYR A 221 12.27 18.42 -5.68
CA TYR A 221 11.44 17.53 -6.49
C TYR A 221 10.30 18.23 -7.24
N GLN A 222 10.17 19.55 -7.16
CA GLN A 222 9.14 20.28 -7.89
C GLN A 222 9.16 19.88 -9.38
N GLY A 223 8.09 19.20 -9.81
CA GLY A 223 7.90 18.71 -11.17
C GLY A 223 8.50 17.34 -11.50
N VAL A 224 9.32 16.72 -10.65
CA VAL A 224 9.89 15.37 -10.91
C VAL A 224 8.82 14.31 -10.66
N GLY A 225 8.47 13.55 -11.69
CA GLY A 225 7.44 12.51 -11.61
C GLY A 225 6.01 13.05 -11.51
N GLN A 226 5.80 14.36 -11.59
CA GLN A 226 4.47 14.95 -11.67
C GLN A 226 3.78 14.60 -13.00
N ASN A 227 4.52 14.71 -14.12
CA ASN A 227 3.97 14.43 -15.43
C ASN A 227 3.44 12.99 -15.53
N GLY A 228 4.17 12.02 -14.97
CA GLY A 228 3.74 10.63 -14.95
C GLY A 228 2.49 10.41 -14.09
N MET A 229 2.43 11.05 -12.92
CA MET A 229 1.27 10.96 -12.03
C MET A 229 0.03 11.61 -12.65
N GLU A 230 0.17 12.77 -13.31
CA GLU A 230 -0.92 13.43 -14.04
C GLU A 230 -1.47 12.54 -15.15
N ILE A 231 -0.59 11.89 -15.93
CA ILE A 231 -1.01 10.92 -16.96
C ILE A 231 -1.85 9.82 -16.31
N VAL A 232 -1.36 9.23 -15.23
CA VAL A 232 -2.02 8.07 -14.61
C VAL A 232 -3.31 8.43 -13.89
N ILE A 233 -3.43 9.62 -13.29
CA ILE A 233 -4.64 10.06 -12.57
C ILE A 233 -5.69 10.63 -13.51
N GLU A 234 -5.30 11.46 -14.48
CA GLU A 234 -6.25 12.25 -15.29
C GLU A 234 -6.69 11.54 -16.57
N GLU A 235 -5.88 10.61 -17.08
CA GLU A 235 -6.13 9.96 -18.36
C GLU A 235 -6.68 8.55 -18.11
N PRO A 236 -7.97 8.30 -18.43
CA PRO A 236 -8.58 7.00 -18.19
C PRO A 236 -7.97 5.93 -19.11
N PRO A 237 -7.88 4.67 -18.65
CA PRO A 237 -7.42 3.56 -19.49
C PRO A 237 -8.27 3.41 -20.74
N VAL A 238 -7.61 3.19 -21.89
CA VAL A 238 -8.29 2.80 -23.12
C VAL A 238 -8.15 1.30 -23.31
N LEU A 239 -9.26 0.63 -23.67
CA LEU A 239 -9.23 -0.78 -24.05
C LEU A 239 -8.53 -0.93 -25.39
N VAL A 240 -7.41 -1.66 -25.38
CA VAL A 240 -6.65 -1.99 -26.56
C VAL A 240 -6.99 -3.39 -27.07
N ASN A 241 -7.01 -3.54 -28.38
CA ASN A 241 -7.25 -4.81 -29.07
C ASN A 241 -6.34 -4.91 -30.30
N ALA A 242 -6.45 -6.04 -31.03
CA ALA A 242 -5.63 -6.29 -32.22
C ALA A 242 -5.78 -5.23 -33.33
N ASP A 243 -6.86 -4.45 -33.35
CA ASP A 243 -7.12 -3.42 -34.36
C ASP A 243 -6.63 -2.02 -33.94
N THR A 244 -6.23 -1.84 -32.68
CA THR A 244 -5.75 -0.54 -32.16
C THR A 244 -4.49 -0.08 -32.89
N ASP A 245 -4.41 1.18 -33.31
CA ASP A 245 -3.24 1.70 -34.02
C ASP A 245 -1.96 1.71 -33.13
N THR A 246 -0.79 1.67 -33.77
CA THR A 246 0.50 1.56 -33.07
C THR A 246 0.74 2.68 -32.07
N MET A 247 0.32 3.91 -32.37
CA MET A 247 0.54 5.05 -31.47
C MET A 247 -0.36 4.95 -30.25
N THR A 248 -1.64 4.68 -30.42
CA THR A 248 -2.56 4.44 -29.29
C THR A 248 -2.09 3.27 -28.44
N LEU A 249 -1.67 2.17 -29.06
CA LEU A 249 -1.14 1.00 -28.35
C LEU A 249 0.06 1.35 -27.46
N PHE A 250 1.06 2.04 -28.01
CA PHE A 250 2.25 2.43 -27.23
C PHE A 250 1.96 3.50 -26.18
N ARG A 251 1.02 4.42 -26.44
CA ARG A 251 0.58 5.39 -25.42
C ARG A 251 -0.06 4.68 -24.23
N GLU A 252 -0.96 3.73 -24.48
CA GLU A 252 -1.60 2.94 -23.42
C GLU A 252 -0.59 2.02 -22.71
N LEU A 253 0.33 1.40 -23.43
CA LEU A 253 1.39 0.60 -22.83
C LEU A 253 2.24 1.48 -21.91
N GLY A 254 2.57 2.68 -22.38
CA GLY A 254 3.36 3.62 -21.62
C GLY A 254 2.66 4.13 -20.35
N ARG A 255 1.36 4.43 -20.46
CA ARG A 255 0.48 4.78 -19.34
C ARG A 255 0.42 3.65 -18.31
N ALA A 256 0.24 2.40 -18.77
CA ALA A 256 0.15 1.22 -17.91
C ALA A 256 1.44 0.94 -17.15
N VAL A 257 2.60 1.11 -17.81
CA VAL A 257 3.90 1.01 -17.14
C VAL A 257 4.08 2.09 -16.07
N LEU A 258 3.68 3.34 -16.34
CA LEU A 258 3.69 4.40 -15.32
C LEU A 258 2.79 4.02 -14.14
N GLU A 259 1.57 3.54 -14.43
CA GLU A 259 0.62 3.11 -13.41
C GLU A 259 1.19 2.00 -12.52
N ASP A 260 1.84 1.01 -13.11
CA ASP A 260 2.48 -0.09 -12.39
C ASP A 260 3.65 0.38 -11.52
N ILE A 261 4.51 1.27 -12.03
CA ILE A 261 5.58 1.91 -11.23
C ILE A 261 4.99 2.65 -10.02
N TYR A 262 3.95 3.48 -10.23
CA TYR A 262 3.34 4.22 -9.12
C TYR A 262 2.60 3.32 -8.14
N CYS A 263 1.97 2.24 -8.60
CA CYS A 263 1.38 1.25 -7.69
C CYS A 263 2.45 0.63 -6.79
N GLN A 264 3.63 0.32 -7.31
CA GLN A 264 4.70 -0.28 -6.52
C GLN A 264 5.43 0.73 -5.62
N ALA A 265 5.47 2.00 -6.03
CA ALA A 265 6.26 3.03 -5.36
C ALA A 265 5.45 3.99 -4.47
N MET A 266 4.12 4.06 -4.59
CA MET A 266 3.34 5.07 -3.87
C MET A 266 3.39 4.90 -2.36
N ASP A 267 3.80 5.98 -1.70
CA ASP A 267 3.80 6.11 -0.25
C ASP A 267 2.58 6.91 0.23
N TYR A 268 1.40 6.31 0.12
CA TYR A 268 0.17 6.94 0.66
C TYR A 268 0.13 6.93 2.20
N GLN A 269 0.97 6.11 2.84
CA GLN A 269 1.20 6.12 4.28
C GLN A 269 1.72 7.49 4.75
N ALA A 270 2.78 7.99 4.12
CA ALA A 270 3.35 9.29 4.49
C ALA A 270 2.32 10.42 4.42
N LEU A 271 1.33 10.34 3.52
CA LEU A 271 0.25 11.31 3.45
C LEU A 271 -0.65 11.24 4.68
N ILE A 272 -1.12 10.05 5.07
CA ILE A 272 -1.97 9.90 6.25
C ILE A 272 -1.18 10.30 7.50
N ASP A 273 0.03 9.78 7.69
CA ASP A 273 0.86 10.05 8.87
C ASP A 273 1.16 11.55 9.04
N SER A 274 1.51 12.25 7.95
CA SER A 274 1.80 13.69 7.99
C SER A 274 0.56 14.56 8.27
N HIS A 275 -0.65 14.04 8.02
CA HIS A 275 -1.89 14.80 8.16
C HIS A 275 -2.76 14.40 9.35
N PHE A 276 -2.60 13.19 9.90
CA PHE A 276 -3.47 12.65 10.95
C PHE A 276 -3.51 13.57 12.18
N ARG A 277 -2.35 14.16 12.56
CA ARG A 277 -2.26 15.11 13.68
C ARG A 277 -3.15 16.34 13.54
N TYR A 278 -3.55 16.73 12.33
CA TYR A 278 -4.42 17.89 12.14
C TYR A 278 -5.88 17.60 12.50
N LEU A 279 -6.27 16.33 12.61
CA LEU A 279 -7.59 15.94 13.14
C LEU A 279 -7.83 16.54 14.53
N TYR A 280 -6.78 16.69 15.35
CA TYR A 280 -6.88 17.20 16.73
C TYR A 280 -6.97 18.73 16.83
N ASN A 281 -6.61 19.49 15.78
CA ASN A 281 -6.48 20.94 15.85
C ASN A 281 -7.12 21.70 14.66
N PRO A 282 -8.45 21.59 14.47
CA PRO A 282 -9.16 22.28 13.41
C PRO A 282 -9.12 23.81 13.54
N LYS A 283 -9.04 24.36 14.76
CA LYS A 283 -8.99 25.81 14.99
C LYS A 283 -7.79 26.47 14.33
N ALA A 284 -6.60 25.88 14.49
CA ALA A 284 -5.37 26.40 13.91
C ALA A 284 -5.18 25.97 12.45
N HIS A 285 -5.64 24.77 12.07
CA HIS A 285 -5.30 24.14 10.81
C HIS A 285 -6.50 23.63 10.01
N TRP A 286 -7.54 24.46 9.88
CA TRP A 286 -8.80 24.13 9.20
C TRP A 286 -8.66 23.47 7.81
N ALA A 287 -7.75 24.01 6.96
CA ALA A 287 -7.55 23.46 5.62
C ALA A 287 -7.03 22.01 5.68
N LYS A 288 -6.01 21.74 6.51
CA LYS A 288 -5.45 20.39 6.64
C LYS A 288 -6.39 19.43 7.36
N PHE A 289 -7.14 19.92 8.34
CA PHE A 289 -8.20 19.18 9.02
C PHE A 289 -9.28 18.70 8.04
N SER A 290 -9.84 19.60 7.23
CA SER A 290 -10.86 19.23 6.25
C SER A 290 -10.32 18.30 5.16
N GLN A 291 -9.06 18.47 4.74
CA GLN A 291 -8.41 17.57 3.77
C GLN A 291 -8.37 16.12 4.24
N ILE A 292 -7.80 15.87 5.43
CA ILE A 292 -7.68 14.50 5.94
C ILE A 292 -9.03 13.91 6.30
N ALA A 293 -9.94 14.69 6.87
CA ALA A 293 -11.28 14.21 7.21
C ALA A 293 -12.05 13.75 5.97
N ILE A 294 -12.08 14.58 4.91
CA ILE A 294 -12.75 14.23 3.65
C ILE A 294 -12.07 13.05 2.97
N PHE A 295 -10.73 13.02 2.97
CA PHE A 295 -9.97 11.90 2.40
C PHE A 295 -10.31 10.56 3.06
N LEU A 296 -10.41 10.50 4.39
CA LEU A 296 -10.80 9.27 5.09
C LEU A 296 -12.22 8.82 4.71
N HIS A 297 -13.15 9.76 4.47
CA HIS A 297 -14.47 9.47 3.90
C HIS A 297 -14.36 8.91 2.48
N THR A 298 -13.53 9.49 1.62
CA THR A 298 -13.28 8.97 0.26
C THR A 298 -12.71 7.56 0.29
N VAL A 299 -11.73 7.28 1.16
CA VAL A 299 -11.17 5.93 1.35
C VAL A 299 -12.25 4.94 1.77
N GLN A 300 -13.06 5.28 2.78
CA GLN A 300 -14.14 4.41 3.26
C GLN A 300 -15.17 4.13 2.16
N ARG A 301 -15.60 5.17 1.44
CA ARG A 301 -16.59 5.04 0.36
C ARG A 301 -16.04 4.21 -0.79
N TYR A 302 -14.79 4.44 -1.19
CA TYR A 302 -14.15 3.64 -2.22
C TYR A 302 -14.16 2.15 -1.86
N ILE A 303 -13.77 1.78 -0.63
CA ILE A 303 -13.79 0.36 -0.20
C ILE A 303 -15.22 -0.20 -0.23
N LYS A 304 -16.20 0.56 0.27
CA LYS A 304 -17.59 0.09 0.38
C LYS A 304 -18.34 -0.01 -0.95
N SER A 305 -18.00 0.82 -1.93
CA SER A 305 -18.87 1.04 -3.10
C SER A 305 -18.17 0.92 -4.45
N ASN A 306 -16.83 1.04 -4.48
CA ASN A 306 -16.09 1.08 -5.74
C ASN A 306 -15.22 -0.16 -5.94
N VAL A 307 -14.92 -0.92 -4.89
CA VAL A 307 -14.19 -2.17 -5.03
C VAL A 307 -15.14 -3.27 -5.48
N ILE A 308 -14.81 -3.90 -6.61
CA ILE A 308 -15.54 -5.04 -7.15
C ILE A 308 -15.13 -6.27 -6.34
N VAL A 309 -16.04 -6.74 -5.49
CA VAL A 309 -15.85 -7.95 -4.68
C VAL A 309 -16.49 -9.13 -5.40
N ASP A 310 -15.83 -10.29 -5.36
CA ASP A 310 -16.42 -11.55 -5.78
C ASP A 310 -17.41 -12.05 -4.71
N GLU A 311 -18.66 -11.59 -4.79
CA GLU A 311 -19.71 -11.89 -3.81
C GLU A 311 -20.02 -13.40 -3.72
N GLU A 312 -19.98 -14.11 -4.85
CA GLU A 312 -20.22 -15.56 -4.88
C GLU A 312 -19.13 -16.29 -4.09
N LYS A 313 -17.87 -15.92 -4.30
CA LYS A 313 -16.74 -16.49 -3.58
C LYS A 313 -16.66 -16.06 -2.12
N LEU A 314 -17.14 -14.86 -1.78
CA LEU A 314 -17.23 -14.42 -0.39
C LEU A 314 -18.34 -15.17 0.36
N ALA A 315 -19.43 -15.53 -0.32
CA ALA A 315 -20.55 -16.24 0.29
C ALA A 315 -20.33 -17.76 0.40
N SER A 316 -19.67 -18.37 -0.57
CA SER A 316 -19.56 -19.83 -0.70
C SER A 316 -18.13 -20.37 -0.69
N GLY A 317 -17.14 -19.47 -0.73
CA GLY A 317 -15.75 -19.84 -0.85
C GLY A 317 -15.39 -20.27 -2.28
N PRO A 318 -14.18 -20.82 -2.49
CA PRO A 318 -13.20 -21.13 -1.45
C PRO A 318 -12.33 -19.88 -1.16
N GLY A 319 -12.07 -19.56 0.12
CA GLY A 319 -11.21 -18.45 0.56
C GLY A 319 -10.56 -18.69 1.94
N TYR A 320 -9.53 -17.92 2.30
CA TYR A 320 -8.82 -18.10 3.59
C TYR A 320 -9.73 -17.98 4.82
N TYR A 321 -10.78 -17.16 4.74
CA TYR A 321 -11.76 -17.04 5.83
C TYR A 321 -12.70 -18.24 5.90
N HIS A 322 -12.94 -18.93 4.78
CA HIS A 322 -13.73 -20.16 4.75
C HIS A 322 -12.92 -21.34 5.30
N ASP A 323 -11.61 -21.34 5.06
CA ASP A 323 -10.70 -22.34 5.63
C ASP A 323 -10.70 -22.31 7.19
N LEU A 324 -11.12 -21.19 7.81
CA LEU A 324 -11.32 -21.10 9.27
C LEU A 324 -12.46 -22.01 9.77
N LEU A 325 -13.49 -22.22 8.96
CA LEU A 325 -14.64 -23.06 9.32
C LEU A 325 -14.27 -24.54 9.39
N GLU A 326 -13.30 -24.97 8.58
CA GLU A 326 -12.73 -26.31 8.66
C GLU A 326 -11.72 -26.41 9.81
N LEU A 327 -10.92 -25.37 10.05
CA LEU A 327 -9.98 -25.34 11.17
C LEU A 327 -10.65 -25.38 12.54
N SER A 328 -11.82 -24.77 12.70
CA SER A 328 -12.54 -24.76 13.98
C SER A 328 -12.99 -26.17 14.42
N GLN A 329 -12.99 -27.16 13.52
CA GLN A 329 -13.24 -28.57 13.86
C GLN A 329 -12.02 -29.24 14.54
N HIS A 330 -10.83 -28.68 14.35
CA HIS A 330 -9.56 -29.24 14.81
C HIS A 330 -8.83 -28.37 15.84
N PHE A 331 -9.19 -27.08 15.93
CA PHE A 331 -8.58 -26.10 16.82
C PHE A 331 -9.63 -25.29 17.57
N ASP A 332 -9.30 -24.92 18.80
CA ASP A 332 -10.03 -23.91 19.56
C ASP A 332 -9.49 -22.53 19.16
N ILE A 333 -10.14 -21.88 18.20
CA ILE A 333 -9.69 -20.58 17.68
C ILE A 333 -10.03 -19.47 18.69
N GLN A 334 -9.02 -18.95 19.38
CA GLN A 334 -9.19 -18.00 20.49
C GLN A 334 -9.44 -16.57 20.02
N ALA A 335 -8.77 -16.12 18.95
CA ALA A 335 -8.85 -14.75 18.46
C ALA A 335 -8.34 -14.61 17.03
N ILE A 336 -8.84 -13.60 16.34
CA ILE A 336 -8.42 -13.21 14.99
C ILE A 336 -7.96 -11.76 15.01
N GLY A 337 -6.69 -11.52 14.70
CA GLY A 337 -6.18 -10.19 14.37
C GLY A 337 -6.25 -9.93 12.87
N THR A 338 -6.47 -8.68 12.47
CA THR A 338 -6.43 -8.31 11.05
C THR A 338 -5.95 -6.88 10.84
N THR A 339 -5.19 -6.66 9.78
CA THR A 339 -4.88 -5.31 9.25
C THR A 339 -5.81 -4.89 8.13
N ASN A 340 -6.78 -5.73 7.77
CA ASN A 340 -7.73 -5.45 6.70
C ASN A 340 -8.87 -4.57 7.20
N TYR A 341 -9.28 -3.65 6.33
CA TYR A 341 -10.35 -2.71 6.65
C TYR A 341 -11.75 -3.32 6.51
N ASN A 342 -11.88 -4.36 5.67
CA ASN A 342 -13.15 -5.04 5.43
C ASN A 342 -13.49 -5.98 6.57
N ASN A 343 -14.78 -6.23 6.73
CA ASN A 343 -15.31 -7.16 7.72
C ASN A 343 -15.66 -8.53 7.12
N PHE A 344 -15.05 -8.90 5.99
CA PHE A 344 -15.27 -10.18 5.31
C PHE A 344 -15.08 -11.38 6.23
N VAL A 345 -14.07 -11.34 7.11
CA VAL A 345 -13.89 -12.40 8.10
C VAL A 345 -15.11 -12.55 9.01
N ARG A 346 -15.70 -11.45 9.49
CA ARG A 346 -16.93 -11.46 10.30
C ARG A 346 -18.15 -11.92 9.49
N GLN A 347 -18.23 -11.53 8.22
CA GLN A 347 -19.32 -11.95 7.33
C GLN A 347 -19.30 -13.46 7.08
N VAL A 348 -18.12 -14.05 6.89
CA VAL A 348 -17.97 -15.50 6.66
C VAL A 348 -18.24 -16.31 7.93
N ILE A 349 -17.75 -15.87 9.10
CA ILE A 349 -17.90 -16.64 10.35
C ILE A 349 -19.22 -16.37 11.10
N GLY A 350 -19.85 -15.21 10.90
CA GLY A 350 -20.95 -14.69 11.73
C GLY A 350 -22.25 -15.51 11.74
N GLY A 351 -22.40 -16.47 10.84
CA GLY A 351 -23.52 -17.42 10.79
C GLY A 351 -23.18 -18.83 11.32
N THR A 352 -22.01 -19.01 11.93
CA THR A 352 -21.47 -20.32 12.33
C THR A 352 -21.06 -20.31 13.80
N GLU A 353 -20.67 -21.46 14.36
CA GLU A 353 -20.11 -21.54 15.73
C GLU A 353 -18.83 -20.68 15.89
N ALA A 354 -18.12 -20.40 14.80
CA ALA A 354 -16.97 -19.51 14.77
C ALA A 354 -17.36 -18.01 14.88
N GLY A 355 -18.65 -17.67 14.89
CA GLY A 355 -19.16 -16.30 14.98
C GLY A 355 -18.83 -15.58 16.30
N GLU A 356 -18.60 -16.33 17.38
CA GLU A 356 -18.26 -15.78 18.70
C GLU A 356 -16.76 -15.42 18.83
N ILE A 357 -15.94 -15.77 17.83
CA ILE A 357 -14.49 -15.51 17.89
C ILE A 357 -14.25 -14.00 17.81
N PRO A 358 -13.49 -13.41 18.76
CA PRO A 358 -13.21 -11.98 18.73
C PRO A 358 -12.28 -11.61 17.57
N VAL A 359 -12.71 -10.64 16.76
CA VAL A 359 -11.95 -10.10 15.62
C VAL A 359 -11.45 -8.68 15.92
N TYR A 360 -10.12 -8.51 15.89
CA TYR A 360 -9.41 -7.27 16.21
C TYR A 360 -8.85 -6.59 14.95
N HIS A 361 -9.43 -5.45 14.56
CA HIS A 361 -8.94 -4.63 13.45
C HIS A 361 -7.87 -3.63 13.92
N LEU A 362 -6.61 -3.92 13.60
CA LEU A 362 -5.46 -3.12 14.03
C LEU A 362 -5.24 -1.85 13.21
N ASN A 363 -5.81 -1.80 12.01
CA ASN A 363 -5.78 -0.64 11.11
C ASN A 363 -7.11 0.14 11.10
N GLY A 364 -8.04 -0.24 11.97
CA GLY A 364 -9.43 0.19 11.89
C GLY A 364 -10.23 -0.58 10.83
N SER A 365 -11.50 -0.23 10.66
CA SER A 365 -12.41 -0.90 9.73
C SER A 365 -13.35 0.08 9.05
N VAL A 366 -13.98 -0.38 7.97
CA VAL A 366 -15.00 0.39 7.24
C VAL A 366 -16.26 0.69 8.07
N GLU A 367 -16.40 0.07 9.23
CA GLU A 367 -17.49 0.30 10.20
C GLU A 367 -17.06 1.17 11.39
N GLU A 368 -15.77 1.44 11.54
CA GLU A 368 -15.24 2.24 12.64
C GLU A 368 -15.10 3.72 12.28
N TYR A 369 -15.45 4.56 13.25
CA TYR A 369 -15.35 6.01 13.17
C TYR A 369 -14.62 6.56 14.38
N TYR A 370 -13.84 7.59 14.14
CA TYR A 370 -13.08 8.32 15.13
C TYR A 370 -13.74 9.68 15.40
N ASP A 371 -13.95 9.98 16.67
CA ASP A 371 -14.31 11.29 17.18
C ASP A 371 -13.01 12.02 17.59
N PRO A 372 -12.46 12.91 16.73
CA PRO A 372 -11.24 13.65 17.03
C PRO A 372 -11.37 14.66 18.17
N TYR A 373 -12.58 15.06 18.54
CA TYR A 373 -12.79 15.96 19.66
C TYR A 373 -12.71 15.21 21.00
N LYS A 374 -13.34 14.03 21.08
CA LYS A 374 -13.33 13.19 22.30
C LYS A 374 -12.17 12.21 22.38
N ASN A 375 -11.44 12.01 21.29
CA ASN A 375 -10.47 10.93 21.11
C ASN A 375 -11.09 9.55 21.43
N GLN A 376 -12.19 9.25 20.75
CA GLN A 376 -12.95 8.02 20.94
C GLN A 376 -13.19 7.32 19.60
N ILE A 377 -13.15 6.00 19.61
CA ILE A 377 -13.55 5.16 18.47
C ILE A 377 -14.95 4.61 18.74
N LEU A 378 -15.80 4.68 17.72
CA LEU A 378 -17.17 4.18 17.69
C LEU A 378 -17.29 3.20 16.53
N THR A 379 -17.96 2.07 16.76
CA THR A 379 -18.26 1.07 15.73
C THR A 379 -19.72 1.22 15.35
N GLU A 380 -20.00 1.39 14.06
CA GLU A 380 -21.35 1.59 13.51
C GLU A 380 -22.19 2.63 14.27
N PRO A 381 -21.71 3.88 14.41
CA PRO A 381 -22.38 4.88 15.23
C PRO A 381 -23.79 5.17 14.70
N SER A 382 -24.75 5.15 15.62
CA SER A 382 -26.16 5.45 15.38
C SER A 382 -26.37 6.91 14.96
N GLN A 383 -27.59 7.25 14.55
CA GLN A 383 -27.92 8.65 14.24
C GLN A 383 -27.74 9.56 15.47
N GLU A 384 -28.07 9.07 16.66
CA GLU A 384 -27.88 9.80 17.93
C GLU A 384 -26.39 9.98 18.25
N ASP A 385 -25.56 8.97 18.00
CA ASP A 385 -24.11 9.09 18.18
C ASP A 385 -23.48 10.14 17.27
N ARG A 386 -24.05 10.32 16.08
CA ARG A 386 -23.59 11.28 15.06
C ARG A 386 -24.04 12.70 15.34
N GLU A 387 -25.14 12.88 16.07
CA GLU A 387 -25.73 14.20 16.30
C GLU A 387 -24.76 15.11 17.06
N GLY A 388 -24.48 16.29 16.48
CA GLY A 388 -23.59 17.28 17.08
C GLY A 388 -22.13 16.85 17.19
N ARG A 389 -21.70 15.80 16.46
CA ARG A 389 -20.31 15.31 16.45
C ARG A 389 -19.73 15.35 15.04
N ILE A 390 -18.42 15.48 14.97
CA ILE A 390 -17.67 15.32 13.73
C ILE A 390 -17.03 13.95 13.79
N LEU A 391 -17.52 13.00 12.99
CA LEU A 391 -17.00 11.64 12.95
C LEU A 391 -16.27 11.41 11.62
N VAL A 392 -15.02 10.96 11.70
CA VAL A 392 -14.21 10.61 10.53
C VAL A 392 -14.01 9.09 10.49
N PRO A 393 -13.98 8.43 9.33
CA PRO A 393 -13.70 7.01 9.26
C PRO A 393 -12.35 6.71 9.89
N PHE A 394 -12.29 5.64 10.66
CA PHE A 394 -11.08 5.27 11.37
C PHE A 394 -10.29 4.26 10.55
N MET A 395 -9.36 4.78 9.75
CA MET A 395 -8.61 4.03 8.74
C MET A 395 -7.13 4.42 8.79
N PHE A 396 -6.27 3.52 9.27
CA PHE A 396 -4.83 3.72 9.32
C PHE A 396 -4.11 2.97 8.22
N THR A 397 -3.13 3.62 7.58
CA THR A 397 -2.06 2.95 6.83
C THR A 397 -1.13 2.22 7.78
N GLN A 398 -0.18 1.43 7.27
CA GLN A 398 0.99 1.01 8.04
C GLN A 398 1.61 2.24 8.70
N SER A 399 1.84 2.25 10.01
CA SER A 399 2.23 3.48 10.74
C SER A 399 2.70 3.17 12.15
N GLY A 400 3.84 3.75 12.55
CA GLY A 400 4.44 3.50 13.87
C GLY A 400 3.65 4.06 15.06
N ILE A 401 2.67 4.94 14.84
CA ILE A 401 1.97 5.66 15.92
C ILE A 401 0.57 5.11 16.25
N LYS A 402 0.07 4.10 15.51
CA LYS A 402 -1.31 3.56 15.68
C LYS A 402 -1.71 3.26 17.12
N PRO A 403 -0.89 2.55 17.92
CA PRO A 403 -1.29 2.18 19.28
C PRO A 403 -1.47 3.38 20.21
N LEU A 404 -0.88 4.53 19.88
CA LEU A 404 -0.87 5.74 20.71
C LEU A 404 -1.98 6.73 20.33
N THR A 405 -2.80 6.40 19.34
CA THR A 405 -3.82 7.33 18.80
C THR A 405 -5.04 7.47 19.70
N SER A 406 -5.46 6.39 20.35
CA SER A 406 -6.51 6.38 21.37
C SER A 406 -6.29 5.22 22.35
N VAL A 407 -6.84 5.36 23.57
CA VAL A 407 -6.81 4.28 24.57
C VAL A 407 -7.52 3.03 24.05
N SER A 408 -8.61 3.20 23.29
CA SER A 408 -9.34 2.08 22.67
C SER A 408 -8.44 1.27 21.72
N MET A 409 -7.57 1.92 20.95
CA MET A 409 -6.60 1.21 20.12
C MET A 409 -5.54 0.50 20.95
N SER A 410 -4.97 1.16 21.96
CA SER A 410 -3.96 0.51 22.81
C SER A 410 -4.53 -0.78 23.42
N ARG A 411 -5.78 -0.74 23.87
CA ARG A 411 -6.48 -1.92 24.39
C ARG A 411 -6.64 -3.03 23.36
N LYS A 412 -7.03 -2.73 22.11
CA LYS A 412 -7.14 -3.75 21.06
C LYS A 412 -5.81 -4.50 20.83
N TYR A 413 -4.69 -3.78 20.83
CA TYR A 413 -3.37 -4.40 20.67
C TYR A 413 -3.02 -5.29 21.87
N VAL A 414 -3.24 -4.80 23.10
CA VAL A 414 -2.95 -5.57 24.32
C VAL A 414 -3.84 -6.81 24.42
N GLU A 415 -5.15 -6.68 24.21
CA GLU A 415 -6.10 -7.79 24.29
C GLU A 415 -5.77 -8.87 23.24
N LEU A 416 -5.48 -8.47 21.99
CA LEU A 416 -5.07 -9.42 20.96
C LEU A 416 -3.76 -10.14 21.33
N PHE A 417 -2.78 -9.40 21.84
CA PHE A 417 -1.50 -9.97 22.28
C PHE A 417 -1.71 -10.98 23.42
N ASP A 418 -2.56 -10.67 24.39
CA ASP A 418 -2.87 -11.58 25.49
C ASP A 418 -3.50 -12.90 24.99
N TYR A 419 -4.40 -12.83 23.99
CA TYR A 419 -4.90 -14.04 23.33
C TYR A 419 -3.79 -14.81 22.61
N PHE A 420 -2.89 -14.12 21.91
CA PHE A 420 -1.76 -14.76 21.23
C PHE A 420 -0.81 -15.47 22.22
N VAL A 421 -0.59 -14.92 23.42
CA VAL A 421 0.20 -15.56 24.48
C VAL A 421 -0.48 -16.83 25.00
N GLN A 422 -1.82 -16.81 25.13
CA GLN A 422 -2.61 -17.92 25.65
C GLN A 422 -2.81 -19.06 24.65
N SER A 423 -2.62 -18.80 23.36
CA SER A 423 -2.68 -19.81 22.31
C SER A 423 -1.44 -20.70 22.27
N ASP A 424 -1.62 -21.93 21.78
CA ASP A 424 -0.52 -22.87 21.54
C ASP A 424 0.25 -22.48 20.27
N LEU A 425 -0.49 -21.98 19.27
CA LEU A 425 0.02 -21.60 17.96
C LEU A 425 -0.57 -20.27 17.48
N VAL A 426 0.24 -19.47 16.78
CA VAL A 426 -0.22 -18.29 16.03
C VAL A 426 0.07 -18.47 14.55
N CYS A 427 -0.95 -18.33 13.70
CA CYS A 427 -0.83 -18.46 12.24
C CYS A 427 -1.07 -17.12 11.54
N VAL A 428 -0.15 -16.74 10.64
CA VAL A 428 -0.14 -15.46 9.93
C VAL A 428 -0.32 -15.69 8.44
N ILE A 429 -1.29 -15.01 7.84
CA ILE A 429 -1.71 -15.20 6.45
C ILE A 429 -1.80 -13.85 5.73
N GLY A 430 -1.11 -13.71 4.61
CA GLY A 430 -1.25 -12.54 3.73
C GLY A 430 -0.74 -11.22 4.33
N TYR A 431 0.03 -11.28 5.42
CA TYR A 431 0.65 -10.12 6.04
C TYR A 431 2.10 -9.94 5.58
N GLY A 432 2.42 -8.74 5.09
CA GLY A 432 3.76 -8.38 4.64
C GLY A 432 4.58 -7.79 5.79
N PHE A 433 5.53 -8.56 6.34
CA PHE A 433 6.47 -8.08 7.35
C PHE A 433 7.45 -7.07 6.73
N ASN A 434 7.12 -5.79 6.80
CA ASN A 434 7.94 -4.66 6.35
C ASN A 434 8.31 -3.74 7.52
N GLY A 435 9.21 -2.77 7.29
CA GLY A 435 9.66 -1.87 8.35
C GLY A 435 8.58 -0.90 8.86
N ASP A 436 7.49 -0.75 8.12
CA ASP A 436 6.50 0.31 8.31
C ASP A 436 5.55 0.00 9.49
N ASP A 437 5.30 -1.28 9.78
CA ASP A 437 4.52 -1.77 10.91
C ASP A 437 5.41 -2.37 12.02
N GLY A 438 6.47 -1.65 12.41
CA GLY A 438 7.41 -2.11 13.44
C GLY A 438 6.78 -2.54 14.77
N HIS A 439 5.61 -1.99 15.13
CA HIS A 439 4.86 -2.33 16.33
C HIS A 439 4.14 -3.69 16.22
N ILE A 440 3.55 -4.04 15.06
CA ILE A 440 2.97 -5.38 14.81
C ILE A 440 4.11 -6.41 14.71
N ASN A 441 5.20 -6.09 14.00
CA ASN A 441 6.37 -6.97 13.96
C ASN A 441 6.96 -7.19 15.35
N GLY A 442 7.02 -6.13 16.17
CA GLY A 442 7.46 -6.19 17.56
C GLY A 442 6.58 -7.11 18.42
N MET A 443 5.26 -7.06 18.21
CA MET A 443 4.30 -7.97 18.86
C MET A 443 4.64 -9.44 18.54
N PHE A 444 4.82 -9.79 17.26
CA PHE A 444 5.20 -11.17 16.87
C PHE A 444 6.58 -11.57 17.36
N ARG A 445 7.56 -10.66 17.32
CA ARG A 445 8.88 -10.89 17.87
C ARG A 445 8.80 -11.24 19.36
N HIS A 446 8.04 -10.47 20.13
CA HIS A 446 7.89 -10.68 21.57
C HIS A 446 7.23 -12.03 21.88
N LEU A 447 6.23 -12.46 21.09
CA LEU A 447 5.64 -13.80 21.20
C LEU A 447 6.66 -14.92 20.98
N VAL A 448 7.51 -14.79 19.97
CA VAL A 448 8.48 -15.83 19.59
C VAL A 448 9.66 -15.89 20.57
N GLU A 449 10.21 -14.75 20.96
CA GLU A 449 11.42 -14.67 21.79
C GLU A 449 11.13 -14.85 23.28
N ASP A 450 10.11 -14.16 23.79
CA ASP A 450 9.88 -14.05 25.24
C ASP A 450 8.81 -15.02 25.75
N HIS A 451 7.85 -15.38 24.88
CA HIS A 451 6.81 -16.37 25.20
C HIS A 451 7.01 -17.73 24.52
N HIS A 452 8.09 -17.88 23.74
CA HIS A 452 8.43 -19.10 23.00
C HIS A 452 7.27 -19.67 22.18
N LYS A 453 6.41 -18.80 21.65
CA LYS A 453 5.23 -19.18 20.86
C LYS A 453 5.65 -19.70 19.49
N GLN A 454 4.97 -20.75 19.04
CA GLN A 454 5.10 -21.23 17.67
C GLN A 454 4.39 -20.24 16.72
N LEU A 455 5.12 -19.77 15.72
CA LEU A 455 4.63 -18.86 14.69
C LEU A 455 4.65 -19.57 13.35
N VAL A 456 3.48 -19.75 12.74
CA VAL A 456 3.33 -20.29 11.39
C VAL A 456 3.05 -19.14 10.43
N ILE A 457 3.80 -19.04 9.35
CA ILE A 457 3.65 -18.00 8.33
C ILE A 457 3.32 -18.65 6.99
N LEU A 458 2.20 -18.27 6.38
CA LEU A 458 1.88 -18.64 5.00
C LEU A 458 2.51 -17.63 4.04
N HIS A 459 3.53 -18.09 3.32
CA HIS A 459 4.27 -17.30 2.33
C HIS A 459 3.75 -17.61 0.93
N TYR A 460 3.37 -16.59 0.17
CA TYR A 460 2.94 -16.78 -1.21
C TYR A 460 4.12 -17.19 -2.09
N LYS A 461 3.98 -18.28 -2.85
CA LYS A 461 5.02 -18.82 -3.72
C LYS A 461 5.16 -17.98 -4.99
N SER A 462 5.87 -16.86 -4.89
CA SER A 462 6.25 -16.02 -6.05
C SER A 462 7.65 -16.35 -6.59
N ASP A 463 8.53 -16.88 -5.75
CA ASP A 463 9.96 -16.98 -6.04
C ASP A 463 10.46 -18.43 -5.90
N ARG A 464 11.59 -18.77 -6.54
CA ARG A 464 12.28 -20.07 -6.35
C ARG A 464 13.08 -20.13 -5.04
N SER A 465 12.57 -19.50 -3.99
CA SER A 465 13.21 -19.45 -2.67
C SER A 465 13.07 -20.81 -1.99
N THR A 466 14.16 -21.29 -1.38
CA THR A 466 14.16 -22.49 -0.53
C THR A 466 13.63 -22.17 0.87
N ASP A 467 13.14 -23.19 1.59
CA ASP A 467 12.61 -23.01 2.95
C ASP A 467 13.62 -22.37 3.90
N SER A 468 14.90 -22.75 3.79
CA SER A 468 15.98 -22.15 4.60
C SER A 468 16.19 -20.66 4.29
N GLN A 469 16.04 -20.25 3.03
CA GLN A 469 16.12 -18.83 2.66
C GLN A 469 14.93 -18.05 3.20
N LEU A 470 13.72 -18.64 3.16
CA LEU A 470 12.53 -18.00 3.73
C LEU A 470 12.59 -17.87 5.25
N LEU A 471 13.06 -18.91 5.95
CA LEU A 471 13.27 -18.83 7.40
C LEU A 471 14.25 -17.72 7.78
N ARG A 472 15.37 -17.62 7.05
CA ARG A 472 16.32 -16.53 7.24
C ARG A 472 15.70 -15.16 6.94
N TYR A 473 14.94 -15.06 5.86
CA TYR A 473 14.23 -13.84 5.48
C TYR A 473 13.30 -13.36 6.62
N TYR A 474 12.45 -14.24 7.15
CA TYR A 474 11.56 -13.89 8.26
C TYR A 474 12.30 -13.63 9.57
N GLN A 475 13.40 -14.36 9.84
CA GLN A 475 14.28 -14.09 10.98
C GLN A 475 14.83 -12.65 10.91
N GLU A 476 15.29 -12.20 9.74
CA GLU A 476 15.81 -10.84 9.54
C GLU A 476 14.69 -9.79 9.65
N LYS A 477 13.52 -10.04 9.04
CA LYS A 477 12.37 -9.11 9.09
C LYS A 477 11.81 -8.91 10.49
N LEU A 478 11.67 -9.99 11.26
CA LEU A 478 11.21 -9.96 12.64
C LEU A 478 12.32 -9.63 13.64
N ARG A 479 13.59 -9.56 13.19
CA ARG A 479 14.78 -9.30 14.00
C ARG A 479 14.95 -10.35 15.12
N LEU A 480 14.72 -11.62 14.80
CA LEU A 480 14.79 -12.73 15.75
C LEU A 480 16.22 -13.24 15.95
N HIS A 481 16.54 -13.63 17.18
CA HIS A 481 17.78 -14.31 17.52
C HIS A 481 17.88 -15.72 16.91
N SER A 482 16.73 -16.40 16.74
CA SER A 482 16.62 -17.75 16.19
C SER A 482 15.29 -17.93 15.48
N SER A 483 15.27 -18.80 14.46
CA SER A 483 14.06 -19.20 13.73
C SER A 483 13.44 -20.51 14.24
N ALA A 484 13.89 -21.04 15.39
CA ALA A 484 13.46 -22.35 15.89
C ALA A 484 11.95 -22.50 16.15
N ASN A 485 11.28 -21.40 16.50
CA ASN A 485 9.82 -21.37 16.73
C ASN A 485 9.05 -20.78 15.54
N VAL A 486 9.70 -20.66 14.37
CA VAL A 486 9.08 -20.12 13.16
C VAL A 486 8.99 -21.24 12.13
N THR A 487 7.79 -21.47 11.63
CA THR A 487 7.52 -22.38 10.52
C THR A 487 6.94 -21.59 9.36
N VAL A 488 7.43 -21.85 8.14
CA VAL A 488 6.97 -21.16 6.93
C VAL A 488 6.41 -22.19 5.96
N TYR A 489 5.17 -22.00 5.52
CA TYR A 489 4.57 -22.81 4.47
C TYR A 489 4.44 -21.99 3.19
N GLN A 490 4.97 -22.52 2.09
CA GLN A 490 4.82 -21.92 0.76
C GLN A 490 3.47 -22.29 0.15
N VAL A 491 2.58 -21.31 0.02
CA VAL A 491 1.23 -21.46 -0.55
C VAL A 491 1.14 -20.89 -1.95
N ASP A 492 0.43 -21.58 -2.84
CA ASP A 492 0.11 -21.08 -4.18
C ASP A 492 -1.20 -20.26 -4.22
N HIS A 493 -1.58 -19.79 -5.41
CA HIS A 493 -2.84 -19.06 -5.64
C HIS A 493 -4.11 -19.86 -5.31
N ARG A 494 -4.01 -21.18 -5.20
CA ARG A 494 -5.10 -22.09 -4.81
C ARG A 494 -5.05 -22.44 -3.32
N ARG A 495 -4.16 -21.81 -2.55
CA ARG A 495 -3.92 -22.04 -1.12
C ARG A 495 -3.40 -23.45 -0.82
N LEU A 496 -2.70 -24.05 -1.79
CA LEU A 496 -2.11 -25.38 -1.65
C LEU A 496 -0.63 -25.28 -1.25
N VAL A 497 -0.20 -26.22 -0.41
CA VAL A 497 1.18 -26.50 -0.03
C VAL A 497 1.44 -27.94 -0.42
N ASP A 498 2.39 -28.18 -1.33
CA ASP A 498 2.71 -29.51 -1.86
C ASP A 498 1.49 -30.34 -2.30
N GLY A 499 0.48 -29.66 -2.87
CA GLY A 499 -0.74 -30.27 -3.39
C GLY A 499 -1.86 -30.52 -2.37
N ARG A 500 -1.68 -30.14 -1.10
CA ARG A 500 -2.72 -30.19 -0.05
C ARG A 500 -3.11 -28.80 0.40
N ILE A 501 -4.35 -28.62 0.87
CA ILE A 501 -4.77 -27.31 1.40
C ILE A 501 -4.02 -27.04 2.70
N TRP A 502 -3.52 -25.81 2.88
CA TRP A 502 -2.67 -25.44 4.01
C TRP A 502 -3.25 -25.80 5.39
N HIS A 503 -4.58 -25.70 5.56
CA HIS A 503 -5.21 -25.98 6.86
C HIS A 503 -5.16 -27.47 7.23
N GLU A 504 -5.18 -28.38 6.25
CA GLU A 504 -5.05 -29.82 6.49
C GLU A 504 -3.67 -30.18 7.05
N LEU A 505 -2.62 -29.47 6.60
CA LEU A 505 -1.26 -29.65 7.11
C LEU A 505 -1.14 -29.14 8.54
N LEU A 506 -1.80 -28.02 8.85
CA LEU A 506 -1.82 -27.47 10.20
C LEU A 506 -2.48 -28.45 11.17
N SER A 507 -3.63 -29.02 10.79
CA SER A 507 -4.37 -29.99 11.60
C SER A 507 -3.64 -31.33 11.78
N GLN A 508 -2.72 -31.70 10.88
CA GLN A 508 -1.93 -32.95 10.99
C GLN A 508 -0.74 -32.82 11.95
N GLY A 509 -0.27 -31.59 12.19
CA GLY A 509 0.86 -31.31 13.09
C GLY A 509 0.45 -30.99 14.54
N ALA A 510 -0.84 -30.98 14.84
CA ALA A 510 -1.43 -30.52 16.09
C ALA A 510 -1.89 -31.63 17.04
#